data_AF-A0A645ITA6-F1
#
_entry.id   AF-A0A645ITA6-F1
#
_cell.length_a   1.000
_cell.length_b   1.000
_cell.length_c   1.000
_cell.angle_alpha   90.00
_cell.angle_beta   90.00
_cell.angle_gamma   90.00
#
_symmetry.space_group_name_H-M   'P 1'
#
loop_
_entity.id
_entity.type
_entity.pdbx_description
1 polymer ?
#
loop_
_entity_poly.entity_id
_entity_poly.type
_entity_poly.pdbx_seq_one_letter_code
_entity_poly.pdbx_strand_id
1 'polypeptide(L)'
;MRMGAKGIKVQVGGRLGGAEIARSESYREGSIPLHTLRADIDYGTAEAHTTYGRIGVKVWIYKGEVLPESKVVAPAAPQEGGVN
;
A
#
# COMPACT_ATOMS: atom_id res chain seq x y z
N MET A 1 -2.42 14.01 -6.72
CA MET A 1 -3.40 12.89 -6.61
C MET A 1 -4.86 13.34 -6.70
N ARG A 2 -5.69 12.74 -7.57
CA ARG A 2 -7.11 13.12 -7.76
C ARG A 2 -8.15 12.24 -7.03
N MET A 3 -7.81 10.99 -6.68
CA MET A 3 -8.76 10.02 -6.08
C MET A 3 -8.51 9.74 -4.59
N GLY A 4 -7.94 10.69 -3.84
CA GLY A 4 -7.82 10.57 -2.38
C GLY A 4 -6.79 9.57 -1.86
N ALA A 5 -5.96 8.97 -2.72
CA ALA A 5 -4.78 8.25 -2.27
C ALA A 5 -3.86 9.19 -1.46
N LYS A 6 -3.22 8.65 -0.42
CA LYS A 6 -2.27 9.40 0.44
C LYS A 6 -0.83 9.28 -0.05
N GLY A 7 -0.55 8.27 -0.86
CA GLY A 7 0.78 7.99 -1.41
C GLY A 7 0.71 7.08 -2.63
N ILE A 8 1.58 7.30 -3.61
CA ILE A 8 1.79 6.40 -4.74
C ILE A 8 3.28 6.29 -5.05
N LYS A 9 3.75 5.06 -5.22
CA LYS A 9 5.09 4.76 -5.74
C LYS A 9 4.91 3.93 -6.99
N VAL A 10 5.59 4.34 -8.05
CA VAL A 10 5.66 3.58 -9.30
C VAL A 10 7.13 3.31 -9.55
N GLN A 11 7.49 2.05 -9.75
CA GLN A 11 8.82 1.64 -10.14
C GLN A 11 8.74 0.89 -11.45
N VAL A 12 9.48 1.35 -12.44
CA VAL A 12 9.56 0.75 -13.76
C VAL A 12 10.99 0.27 -13.98
N GLY A 13 11.14 -0.98 -14.40
CA GLY A 13 12.43 -1.61 -14.62
C GLY A 13 12.49 -2.29 -15.99
N GLY A 14 13.63 -2.16 -16.66
CA GLY A 14 13.88 -2.81 -17.95
C GLY A 14 14.76 -1.96 -18.85
N ARG A 15 14.75 -2.27 -20.14
CA ARG A 15 15.44 -1.49 -21.19
C ARG A 15 14.65 -0.24 -21.53
N LEU A 16 14.60 0.71 -20.60
CA LEU A 16 13.79 1.93 -20.70
C LEU A 16 14.24 2.76 -21.91
N GLY A 17 13.29 3.12 -22.77
CA GLY A 17 13.55 3.89 -23.99
C GLY A 17 14.36 3.14 -25.06
N GLY A 18 14.47 1.81 -24.96
CA GLY A 18 15.30 1.01 -25.89
C GLY A 18 16.80 1.05 -25.59
N ALA A 19 17.19 1.53 -24.39
CA ALA A 19 18.58 1.52 -23.97
C ALA A 19 19.16 0.09 -23.90
N GLU A 20 20.45 -0.03 -24.19
CA GLU A 20 21.13 -1.33 -24.18
C GLU A 20 21.23 -1.93 -22.77
N ILE A 21 21.39 -1.08 -21.76
CA ILE A 21 21.50 -1.48 -20.36
C ILE A 21 20.17 -1.24 -19.66
N ALA A 22 19.68 -2.27 -18.97
CA ALA A 22 18.45 -2.17 -18.19
C ALA A 22 18.64 -1.24 -16.98
N ARG A 23 17.64 -0.38 -16.72
CA ARG A 23 17.62 0.55 -15.59
C ARG A 23 16.30 0.41 -14.83
N SER A 24 16.32 0.81 -13.56
CA SER A 24 15.12 0.93 -12.74
C SER A 24 14.93 2.38 -12.36
N GLU A 25 13.82 2.97 -12.79
CA GLU A 25 13.42 4.32 -12.41
C GLU A 25 12.20 4.23 -11.48
N SER A 26 12.22 5.03 -10.43
CA SER A 26 11.12 5.09 -9.47
C SER A 26 10.67 6.51 -9.27
N TYR A 27 9.36 6.72 -9.33
CA TYR A 27 8.71 7.95 -8.95
C TYR A 27 7.84 7.71 -7.72
N ARG A 28 7.85 8.67 -6.79
CA ARG A 28 7.01 8.63 -5.60
C ARG A 28 6.37 10.00 -5.39
N GLU A 29 5.09 10.00 -5.04
CA GLU A 29 4.34 11.19 -4.64
C GLU A 29 3.59 10.84 -3.35
N GLY A 30 3.57 11.74 -2.37
CA GLY A 30 2.94 11.50 -1.06
C GLY A 30 3.75 10.62 -0.10
N SER A 31 3.09 10.15 0.95
CA SER A 31 3.71 9.34 2.02
C SER A 31 3.41 7.85 1.83
N ILE A 32 4.43 6.99 1.92
CA ILE A 32 4.29 5.54 1.70
C ILE A 32 5.10 4.80 2.76
N PRO A 33 4.49 4.49 3.92
CA PRO A 33 5.18 3.83 5.01
C PRO A 33 5.25 2.32 4.79
N LEU A 34 6.27 1.85 4.04
CA LEU A 34 6.45 0.43 3.71
C LEU A 34 6.78 -0.47 4.91
N HIS A 35 7.21 0.12 6.04
CA HIS A 35 7.55 -0.61 7.26
C HIS A 35 6.36 -0.71 8.24
N THR A 36 5.26 -0.01 7.99
CA THR A 36 4.13 0.09 8.91
C THR A 36 3.07 -0.92 8.53
N LEU A 37 2.94 -2.00 9.30
CA LEU A 37 1.99 -3.09 9.01
C LEU A 37 0.51 -2.67 9.02
N ARG A 38 0.15 -1.63 9.78
CA ARG A 38 -1.21 -1.07 9.81
C ARG A 38 -1.56 -0.21 8.58
N ALA A 39 -0.59 0.08 7.72
CA ALA A 39 -0.82 0.87 6.52
C ALA A 39 -1.51 0.00 5.46
N ASP A 40 -2.64 0.48 4.96
CA ASP A 40 -3.35 -0.10 3.81
C ASP A 40 -2.62 0.29 2.53
N ILE A 41 -1.82 -0.65 2.01
CA ILE A 41 -1.01 -0.48 0.81
C ILE A 41 -1.36 -1.58 -0.19
N ASP A 42 -1.99 -1.17 -1.29
CA ASP A 42 -2.16 -2.06 -2.44
C ASP A 42 -0.85 -2.15 -3.21
N TYR A 43 -0.40 -3.37 -3.48
CA TYR A 43 0.73 -3.64 -4.37
C TYR A 43 0.26 -4.38 -5.61
N GLY A 44 0.70 -3.91 -6.78
CA GLY A 44 0.40 -4.55 -8.06
C GLY A 44 1.62 -4.58 -8.98
N THR A 45 1.69 -5.62 -9.81
CA THR A 45 2.75 -5.78 -10.81
C THR A 45 2.15 -6.04 -12.19
N ALA A 46 2.76 -5.48 -13.22
CA ALA A 46 2.43 -5.76 -14.61
C ALA A 46 3.70 -5.80 -15.46
N GLU A 47 3.70 -6.62 -16.51
CA GLU A 47 4.76 -6.65 -17.51
C GLU A 47 4.25 -6.04 -18.82
N ALA A 48 5.02 -5.13 -19.41
CA ALA A 48 4.77 -4.61 -20.74
C ALA A 48 5.70 -5.30 -21.75
N HIS A 49 5.11 -5.89 -22.78
CA HIS A 49 5.84 -6.51 -23.87
C HIS A 49 6.19 -5.44 -24.91
N THR A 50 7.48 -5.20 -25.09
CA THR A 50 8.01 -4.22 -26.05
C THR A 50 8.91 -4.90 -27.06
N THR A 51 9.24 -4.21 -28.14
CA THR A 51 10.17 -4.69 -29.17
C THR A 51 11.55 -5.05 -28.63
N TYR A 52 12.02 -4.34 -27.60
CA TYR A 52 13.35 -4.53 -27.01
C TYR A 52 13.36 -5.45 -25.78
N GLY A 53 12.25 -6.13 -25.50
CA GLY A 53 12.10 -7.05 -24.38
C GLY A 53 10.92 -6.68 -23.47
N ARG A 54 10.98 -7.10 -22.21
CA ARG A 54 9.92 -6.85 -21.23
C ARG A 54 10.29 -5.72 -20.28
N ILE A 55 9.32 -4.86 -20.01
CA ILE A 55 9.42 -3.80 -19.00
C ILE A 55 8.52 -4.20 -17.83
N GLY A 56 9.10 -4.32 -16.64
CA GLY A 56 8.36 -4.60 -15.42
C GLY A 56 7.89 -3.30 -14.75
N VAL A 57 6.61 -3.23 -14.41
CA VAL A 57 6.00 -2.13 -13.69
C VAL A 57 5.52 -2.64 -12.33
N LYS A 58 5.94 -1.96 -11.27
CA LYS A 58 5.55 -2.23 -9.88
C LYS A 58 4.92 -0.98 -9.29
N VAL A 59 3.72 -1.11 -8.74
CA VAL A 59 2.95 0.03 -8.21
C VAL A 59 2.56 -0.26 -6.76
N TRP A 60 2.72 0.75 -5.92
CA TRP A 60 2.22 0.79 -4.54
C TRP A 60 1.26 1.96 -4.40
N ILE A 61 0.06 1.72 -3.87
CA ILE A 61 -0.94 2.75 -3.59
C ILE A 61 -1.27 2.71 -2.10
N TYR A 62 -0.93 3.78 -1.39
CA TYR A 62 -1.26 3.94 0.02
C TYR A 62 -2.59 4.68 0.17
N LYS A 63 -3.57 4.02 0.78
CA LYS A 63 -4.93 4.54 0.99
C LYS A 63 -5.13 5.15 2.38
N GLY A 64 -4.36 4.72 3.37
CA GLY A 64 -4.52 5.16 4.76
C GLY A 64 -4.14 4.07 5.75
N GLU A 65 -4.40 4.31 7.04
CA GLU A 65 -4.17 3.29 8.06
C GLU A 65 -5.50 2.59 8.36
N VAL A 66 -5.45 1.26 8.49
CA VAL A 66 -6.58 0.49 9.01
C VAL A 66 -6.41 0.44 10.53
N LEU A 67 -7.29 1.13 11.26
CA LEU A 67 -7.35 0.94 12.70
C LEU A 67 -8.02 -0.41 12.96
N PRO A 68 -7.45 -1.28 13.82
CA PRO A 68 -8.18 -2.45 14.26
C PRO A 68 -9.42 -1.96 15.00
N GLU A 69 -10.60 -2.45 14.61
CA GLU A 69 -11.83 -2.23 15.37
C GLU A 69 -11.55 -2.64 16.81
N SER A 70 -11.51 -1.65 17.70
CA SER A 70 -11.70 -1.90 19.11
C SER A 70 -13.08 -2.53 19.23
N LYS A 71 -13.13 -3.86 19.40
CA LYS A 71 -14.29 -4.51 20.01
C LYS A 71 -14.50 -3.83 21.35
N VAL A 72 -15.35 -2.81 21.38
CA VAL A 72 -15.92 -2.28 22.60
C VAL A 72 -16.84 -3.38 23.11
N VAL A 73 -16.27 -4.33 23.85
CA VAL A 73 -17.07 -5.21 24.70
C VAL A 73 -17.55 -4.30 25.82
N ALA A 74 -18.84 -3.96 25.77
CA ALA A 74 -19.50 -3.12 26.74
C ALA A 74 -19.25 -3.66 28.17
N PRO A 75 -19.00 -2.78 29.16
CA PRO A 75 -18.88 -3.23 30.55
C PRO A 75 -20.26 -3.70 31.03
N ALA A 76 -20.42 -5.01 31.22
CA ALA A 76 -21.54 -5.55 31.97
C ALA A 76 -21.39 -5.13 33.44
N ALA A 77 -22.40 -4.44 33.95
CA ALA A 77 -22.45 -3.81 35.28
C ALA A 77 -22.23 -4.81 36.44
N PRO A 78 -21.76 -4.34 37.62
CA PRO A 78 -21.66 -5.16 38.81
C PRO A 78 -23.07 -5.44 39.36
N GLN A 79 -23.44 -6.72 39.50
CA GLN A 79 -24.62 -7.11 40.28
C GLN A 79 -24.22 -7.11 41.76
N GLU A 80 -24.70 -6.10 42.48
CA GLU A 80 -24.63 -6.01 43.94
C GLU A 80 -25.33 -7.21 44.60
N GLY A 81 -24.72 -7.71 45.67
CA GLY A 81 -25.27 -8.76 46.50
C GLY A 81 -26.58 -8.34 47.16
N GLY A 82 -27.60 -9.16 47.00
CA GLY A 82 -28.79 -9.19 47.85
C GLY A 82 -28.67 -10.35 48.82
N VAL A 83 -28.40 -10.03 50.09
CA VAL A 83 -28.56 -10.92 51.23
C VAL A 83 -30.06 -10.98 51.56
N ASN A 84 -30.64 -12.18 51.60
CA ASN A 84 -31.73 -12.58 52.50
C ASN A 84 -31.80 -14.11 52.57
#